data_AF-A0AAV5X5F1-F1
#
_entry.id   AF-A0AAV5X5F1-F1
#
_cell.length_a   1.000
_cell.length_b   1.000
_cell.length_c   1.000
_cell.angle_alpha   90.00
_cell.angle_beta   90.00
_cell.angle_gamma   90.00
#
_symmetry.space_group_name_H-M   'P 1'
#
loop_
_entity.id
_entity.type
_entity.pdbx_description
1 polymer ?
#
loop_
_entity_poly.entity_id
_entity_poly.type
_entity_poly.pdbx_seq_one_letter_code
_entity_poly.pdbx_strand_id
1 'polypeptide(L)'
;MAEIVERARHEGLTPELRRGVYVHAVLHCVANRPPNPGRYRMLVETAPSRRRLYRPGDPAHEARRGAKMTPSRSAIPPKYHALLDWYERKYARQRGDKPEADPLLALRGSGRDLWAEEHADQYVRRLREGWE
;
A
#
# COMPACT_ATOMS: atom_id res chain seq x y z
N MET A 1 11.34 -9.38 -15.84
CA MET A 1 11.19 -10.41 -14.79
C MET A 1 12.43 -11.23 -14.56
N ALA A 2 13.21 -11.48 -15.62
CA ALA A 2 14.51 -12.12 -15.54
C ALA A 2 15.39 -11.58 -14.41
N GLU A 3 15.57 -10.27 -14.30
CA GLU A 3 16.50 -9.66 -13.34
C GLU A 3 16.36 -10.13 -11.88
N ILE A 4 15.14 -10.16 -11.32
CA ILE A 4 14.92 -10.58 -9.91
C ILE A 4 15.29 -12.06 -9.73
N VAL A 5 14.92 -12.89 -10.71
CA VAL A 5 15.13 -14.34 -10.69
C VAL A 5 16.60 -14.69 -10.93
N GLU A 6 17.25 -13.98 -11.85
CA GLU A 6 18.68 -14.08 -12.13
C GLU A 6 19.51 -13.65 -10.93
N ARG A 7 19.14 -12.53 -10.29
CA ARG A 7 19.79 -12.11 -9.06
C ARG A 7 19.63 -13.16 -7.96
N ALA A 8 18.43 -13.69 -7.76
CA ALA A 8 18.21 -14.76 -6.78
C ALA A 8 19.04 -16.02 -7.06
N ARG A 9 19.24 -16.37 -8.34
CA ARG A 9 20.12 -17.47 -8.75
C ARG A 9 21.58 -17.18 -8.40
N HIS A 10 22.06 -15.97 -8.70
CA HIS A 10 23.43 -15.55 -8.42
C HIS A 10 23.75 -15.50 -6.92
N GLU A 11 22.79 -15.10 -6.08
CA GLU A 11 23.00 -15.03 -4.62
C GLU A 11 23.15 -16.43 -3.97
N GLY A 12 22.80 -17.51 -4.68
CA GLY A 12 23.12 -18.88 -4.27
C GLY A 12 22.57 -19.28 -2.90
N LEU A 13 21.42 -18.74 -2.49
CA LEU A 13 20.88 -18.91 -1.13
C LEU A 13 20.42 -20.35 -0.83
N THR A 14 20.20 -21.15 -1.86
CA THR A 14 19.85 -22.57 -1.80
C THR A 14 20.68 -23.32 -2.84
N PRO A 15 20.96 -24.63 -2.65
CA PRO A 15 21.76 -25.42 -3.60
C PRO A 15 21.22 -25.35 -5.03
N GLU A 16 19.89 -25.34 -5.16
CA GLU A 16 19.19 -25.08 -6.41
C GLU A 16 18.16 -23.97 -6.21
N LEU A 17 17.91 -23.18 -7.25
CA LEU A 17 16.87 -22.17 -7.20
C LEU A 17 15.49 -22.83 -7.19
N ARG A 18 14.80 -22.76 -6.05
CA ARG A 18 13.45 -23.32 -5.92
C ARG A 18 12.50 -22.71 -6.94
N ARG A 19 11.72 -23.54 -7.64
CA ARG A 19 10.71 -23.12 -8.63
C ARG A 19 9.73 -22.06 -8.09
N GLY A 20 9.43 -22.12 -6.79
CA GLY A 20 8.57 -21.16 -6.10
C GLY A 20 9.07 -19.72 -6.10
N VAL A 21 10.36 -19.46 -6.34
CA VAL A 21 10.92 -18.10 -6.41
C VAL A 21 10.27 -17.28 -7.52
N TYR A 22 10.08 -17.90 -8.69
CA TYR A 22 9.43 -17.25 -9.83
C TYR A 22 7.99 -16.84 -9.50
N VAL A 23 7.22 -17.75 -8.87
CA VAL A 23 5.82 -17.50 -8.47
C VAL A 23 5.74 -16.39 -7.43
N HIS A 24 6.68 -16.32 -6.49
CA HIS A 24 6.75 -15.21 -5.54
C HIS A 24 6.98 -13.87 -6.24
N ALA A 25 7.93 -13.80 -7.16
CA ALA A 25 8.27 -12.57 -7.88
C ALA A 25 7.14 -12.07 -8.80
N VAL A 26 6.38 -12.98 -9.43
CA VAL A 26 5.35 -12.64 -10.41
C VAL A 26 3.96 -12.47 -9.79
N LEU A 27 3.68 -13.14 -8.66
CA LEU A 27 2.33 -13.25 -8.11
C LEU A 27 2.26 -12.95 -6.61
N HIS A 28 2.91 -13.74 -5.75
CA HIS A 28 2.65 -13.64 -4.31
C HIS A 28 3.15 -12.32 -3.70
N CYS A 29 4.24 -11.76 -4.24
CA CYS A 29 4.81 -10.50 -3.76
C CYS A 29 4.21 -9.25 -4.37
N VAL A 30 3.43 -9.37 -5.44
CA VAL A 30 2.95 -8.23 -6.24
C VAL A 30 1.69 -7.63 -5.62
N ALA A 31 1.83 -6.45 -5.03
CA ALA A 31 0.80 -5.79 -4.23
C ALA A 31 -0.44 -5.36 -5.02
N ASN A 32 -0.26 -4.89 -6.26
CA ASN A 32 -1.35 -4.39 -7.11
C ASN A 32 -2.02 -5.49 -7.97
N ARG A 33 -1.72 -6.77 -7.70
CA ARG A 33 -2.41 -7.91 -8.31
C ARG A 33 -3.31 -8.63 -7.30
N PRO A 34 -4.36 -9.34 -7.74
CA PRO A 34 -5.13 -10.22 -6.86
C PRO A 34 -4.22 -11.21 -6.11
N PRO A 35 -4.52 -11.52 -4.84
CA PRO A 35 -3.80 -12.56 -4.09
C PRO A 35 -4.11 -13.95 -4.64
N ASN A 36 -3.12 -14.82 -4.65
CA ASN A 36 -3.28 -16.25 -4.97
C ASN A 36 -2.03 -17.02 -4.52
N PRO A 37 -2.07 -17.84 -3.46
CA PRO A 37 -2.75 -17.62 -2.18
C PRO A 37 -1.98 -16.63 -1.28
N GLY A 38 -0.69 -16.39 -1.54
CA GLY A 38 0.15 -15.49 -0.75
C GLY A 38 -0.29 -14.02 -0.84
N ARG A 39 -0.33 -13.33 0.30
CA ARG A 39 -0.88 -11.96 0.44
C ARG A 39 0.17 -10.86 0.54
N TYR A 40 1.44 -11.09 0.17
CA TYR A 40 2.51 -10.12 0.41
C TYR A 40 2.38 -8.82 -0.41
N ARG A 41 3.06 -7.76 0.07
CA ARG A 41 3.13 -6.43 -0.55
C ARG A 41 4.58 -5.96 -0.70
N MET A 42 5.41 -6.77 -1.34
CA MET A 42 6.85 -6.47 -1.46
C MET A 42 7.19 -5.79 -2.79
N LEU A 43 6.41 -6.05 -3.83
CA LEU A 43 6.63 -5.56 -5.19
C LEU A 43 5.39 -4.85 -5.72
N VAL A 44 5.58 -3.93 -6.67
CA VAL A 44 4.52 -3.33 -7.47
C VAL A 44 4.85 -3.54 -8.93
N GLU A 45 3.88 -4.01 -9.71
CA GLU A 45 3.98 -4.04 -11.17
C GLU A 45 3.72 -2.65 -11.74
N THR A 46 4.74 -2.10 -12.42
CA THR A 46 4.66 -0.77 -13.05
C THR A 46 4.38 -0.86 -14.55
N ALA A 47 4.71 -2.00 -15.16
CA ALA A 47 4.50 -2.31 -16.57
C ALA A 47 4.58 -3.83 -16.74
N PRO A 48 4.10 -4.41 -17.86
CA PRO A 48 4.28 -5.82 -18.15
C PRO A 48 5.74 -6.24 -17.93
N SER A 49 5.94 -7.31 -17.16
CA SER A 49 7.26 -7.85 -16.83
C SER A 49 8.26 -6.91 -16.14
N ARG A 50 7.83 -5.74 -15.64
CA ARG A 50 8.61 -4.81 -14.81
C ARG A 50 8.01 -4.70 -13.41
N ARG A 51 8.84 -4.76 -12.37
CA ARG A 51 8.42 -4.50 -10.98
C ARG A 51 9.42 -3.57 -10.32
N ARG A 52 8.96 -2.93 -9.26
CA ARG A 52 9.78 -2.21 -8.30
C ARG A 52 9.41 -2.65 -6.89
N LEU A 53 10.23 -2.28 -5.92
CA LEU A 53 9.87 -2.42 -4.51
C LEU A 53 8.61 -1.60 -4.20
N TYR A 54 7.71 -2.21 -3.43
CA TYR A 54 6.54 -1.55 -2.89
C TYR A 54 6.95 -0.43 -1.93
N ARG A 55 6.27 0.70 -1.99
CA ARG A 55 6.44 1.87 -1.12
C ARG A 55 5.16 2.05 -0.30
N PRO A 56 5.24 2.47 0.97
CA PRO A 56 4.05 2.89 1.70
C PRO A 56 3.27 3.93 0.88
N GLY A 57 1.97 3.72 0.73
CA GLY A 57 1.10 4.58 -0.08
C GLY A 57 0.87 4.09 -1.51
N ASP A 58 1.64 3.12 -2.01
CA ASP A 58 1.39 2.54 -3.33
C ASP A 58 0.01 1.85 -3.41
N PRO A 59 -0.60 1.82 -4.62
CA PRO A 59 -1.78 1.01 -4.87
C PRO A 59 -1.53 -0.46 -4.51
N ALA A 60 -2.39 -1.00 -3.65
CA ALA A 60 -2.40 -2.40 -3.28
C ALA A 60 -3.83 -2.93 -3.38
N HIS A 61 -3.96 -4.17 -3.83
CA HIS A 61 -5.22 -4.89 -3.81
C HIS A 61 -5.75 -4.96 -2.38
N GLU A 62 -7.05 -4.72 -2.19
CA GLU A 62 -7.66 -4.62 -0.85
C GLU A 62 -7.44 -5.87 0.00
N ALA A 63 -7.60 -7.05 -0.61
CA ALA A 63 -7.31 -8.33 0.03
C ALA A 63 -5.85 -8.50 0.50
N ARG A 64 -4.90 -7.61 0.14
CA ARG A 64 -3.51 -7.61 0.63
C ARG A 64 -3.25 -6.55 1.70
N ARG A 65 -4.25 -5.75 2.07
CA ARG A 65 -4.14 -4.70 3.10
C ARG A 65 -3.61 -5.30 4.41
N GLY A 66 -2.67 -4.60 5.05
CA GLY A 66 -2.03 -5.04 6.30
C GLY A 66 -0.97 -6.13 6.14
N ALA A 67 -0.85 -6.77 4.97
CA ALA A 67 0.12 -7.84 4.79
C ALA A 67 1.58 -7.37 4.74
N LYS A 68 2.49 -8.32 4.94
CA LYS A 68 3.93 -8.10 5.04
C LYS A 68 4.53 -7.41 3.80
N MET A 69 5.29 -6.33 4.04
CA MET A 69 5.94 -5.50 3.02
C MET A 69 7.44 -5.79 2.86
N THR A 70 8.09 -6.28 3.91
CA THR A 70 9.52 -6.62 3.96
C THR A 70 9.69 -7.97 4.64
N PRO A 71 10.73 -8.77 4.31
CA PRO A 71 11.03 -10.01 5.03
C PRO A 71 11.33 -9.74 6.52
N SER A 72 11.21 -10.78 7.35
CA SER A 72 11.63 -10.64 8.75
C SER A 72 13.15 -10.60 8.78
N ARG A 73 13.75 -9.76 9.64
CA ARG A 73 15.21 -9.68 9.78
C ARG A 73 15.82 -11.03 10.16
N SER A 74 15.12 -11.79 11.01
CA SER A 74 15.51 -13.17 11.38
C SER A 74 15.37 -14.20 10.27
N ALA A 75 14.62 -13.91 9.21
CA ALA A 75 14.35 -14.85 8.11
C ALA A 75 15.33 -14.68 6.93
N ILE A 76 16.28 -13.75 7.01
CA ILE A 76 17.27 -13.51 5.97
C ILE A 76 18.69 -13.47 6.55
N PRO A 77 19.71 -13.89 5.78
CA PRO A 77 21.11 -13.79 6.20
C PRO A 77 21.52 -12.37 6.62
N PRO A 78 22.36 -12.21 7.65
CA PRO A 78 22.80 -10.90 8.15
C PRO A 78 23.39 -9.97 7.08
N LYS A 79 24.05 -10.52 6.05
CA LYS A 79 24.60 -9.75 4.92
C LYS A 79 23.57 -8.89 4.18
N TYR A 80 22.27 -9.20 4.27
CA TYR A 80 21.21 -8.42 3.62
C TYR A 80 20.47 -7.49 4.58
N HIS A 81 20.79 -7.46 5.88
CA HIS A 81 20.10 -6.59 6.84
C HIS A 81 20.23 -5.12 6.47
N ALA A 82 21.38 -4.71 5.93
CA ALA A 82 21.60 -3.35 5.43
C ALA A 82 20.61 -2.93 4.32
N LEU A 83 20.08 -3.88 3.53
CA LEU A 83 19.06 -3.59 2.51
C LEU A 83 17.71 -3.27 3.14
N LEU A 84 17.37 -3.91 4.27
CA LEU A 84 16.17 -3.57 5.04
C LEU A 84 16.32 -2.19 5.65
N ASP A 85 17.48 -1.90 6.25
CA ASP A 85 17.73 -0.59 6.85
C ASP A 85 17.70 0.52 5.78
N TRP A 86 18.24 0.26 4.58
CA TRP A 86 18.14 1.19 3.44
C TRP A 86 16.69 1.40 3.00
N TYR A 87 15.91 0.33 2.88
CA TYR A 87 14.51 0.40 2.48
C TYR A 87 13.70 1.24 3.47
N GLU A 88 13.91 1.01 4.77
CA GLU A 88 13.24 1.74 5.84
C GLU A 88 13.58 3.23 5.79
N ARG A 89 14.87 3.57 5.73
CA ARG A 89 15.33 4.96 5.61
C ARG A 89 14.76 5.66 4.37
N LYS A 90 14.70 4.97 3.23
CA LYS A 90 14.30 5.57 1.94
C LYS A 90 12.79 5.67 1.76
N TYR A 91 12.02 4.67 2.21
CA TYR A 91 10.60 4.55 1.89
C TYR A 91 9.69 4.50 3.11
N ALA A 92 10.10 3.91 4.24
CA ALA A 92 9.22 3.83 5.42
C ALA A 92 9.04 5.18 6.11
N ARG A 93 10.02 6.09 6.02
CA ARG A 93 9.91 7.45 6.58
C ARG A 93 8.82 8.30 5.90
N GLN A 94 8.44 7.98 4.66
CA GLN A 94 7.32 8.62 3.95
C GLN A 94 5.94 8.22 4.48
N ARG A 95 5.87 7.27 5.44
CA ARG A 95 4.64 6.83 6.08
C ARG A 95 4.14 7.79 7.18
N GLY A 96 5.01 8.70 7.62
CA GLY A 96 4.76 9.67 8.70
C GLY A 96 4.02 10.93 8.25
N ASP A 97 4.12 11.29 6.96
CA ASP A 97 3.34 12.39 6.39
C ASP A 97 1.95 11.86 6.00
N LYS A 98 1.18 11.44 7.01
CA LYS A 98 -0.25 11.73 6.89
C LYS A 98 -0.32 13.25 6.79
N PRO A 99 -1.00 13.85 5.79
CA PRO A 99 -1.41 15.23 5.96
C PRO A 99 -2.10 15.28 7.33
N GLU A 100 -1.58 16.15 8.20
CA GLU A 100 -2.24 16.64 9.40
C GLU A 100 -3.75 16.59 9.13
N ALA A 101 -4.48 15.84 9.96
CA ALA A 101 -5.85 15.39 9.69
C ALA A 101 -6.60 16.42 8.85
N ASP A 102 -6.90 16.08 7.59
CA ASP A 102 -7.41 17.01 6.57
C ASP A 102 -8.36 18.02 7.24
N PRO A 103 -8.03 19.32 7.27
CA PRO A 103 -8.78 20.31 8.03
C PRO A 103 -10.28 20.28 7.73
N LEU A 104 -10.67 19.92 6.49
CA LEU A 104 -12.07 19.77 6.11
C LEU A 104 -12.71 18.50 6.70
N LEU A 105 -11.97 17.39 6.77
CA LEU A 105 -12.43 16.18 7.46
C LEU A 105 -12.46 16.35 8.98
N ALA A 106 -11.54 17.15 9.55
CA ALA A 106 -11.54 17.49 10.97
C ALA A 106 -12.76 18.34 11.37
N LEU A 107 -13.29 19.13 10.44
CA LEU A 107 -14.52 19.91 10.60
C LEU A 107 -15.80 19.09 10.38
N ARG A 108 -15.71 17.80 10.03
CA ARG A 108 -16.90 16.97 9.79
C ARG A 108 -17.74 16.88 11.07
N GLY A 109 -18.94 17.44 11.01
CA GLY A 109 -19.90 17.44 12.12
C GLY A 109 -19.86 18.70 13.00
N SER A 110 -18.95 19.65 12.73
CA SER A 110 -18.88 20.92 13.48
C SER A 110 -20.13 21.79 13.32
N GLY A 111 -20.90 21.59 12.25
CA GLY A 111 -22.16 22.30 12.03
C GLY A 111 -23.36 21.71 12.76
N ARG A 112 -23.25 20.56 13.44
CA ARG A 112 -24.41 19.83 13.97
C ARG A 112 -25.30 20.69 14.88
N ASP A 113 -24.68 21.50 15.74
CA ASP A 113 -25.41 22.34 16.69
C ASP A 113 -25.96 23.63 16.03
N LEU A 114 -25.32 24.10 14.94
CA LEU A 114 -25.79 25.25 14.17
C LEU A 114 -27.10 24.96 13.42
N TRP A 115 -27.32 23.70 13.03
CA TRP A 115 -28.51 23.25 12.30
C TRP A 115 -29.46 22.42 13.18
N ALA A 116 -29.26 22.41 14.50
CA ALA A 116 -30.05 21.56 15.41
C ALA A 116 -31.55 21.90 15.41
N GLU A 117 -31.88 23.17 15.16
CA GLU A 117 -33.26 23.69 15.17
C GLU A 117 -33.86 23.83 13.76
N GLU A 118 -33.07 23.65 12.71
CA GLU A 118 -33.52 23.82 11.33
C GLU A 118 -33.69 22.47 10.62
N HIS A 119 -34.95 22.12 10.31
CA HIS A 119 -35.24 20.92 9.53
C HIS A 119 -34.86 21.14 8.05
N ALA A 120 -34.09 20.19 7.49
CA ALA A 120 -33.59 20.25 6.13
C ALA A 120 -34.69 20.53 5.08
N ASP A 121 -35.88 19.96 5.26
CA ASP A 121 -37.00 20.16 4.34
C ASP A 121 -37.56 21.60 4.38
N GLN A 122 -37.58 22.23 5.55
CA GLN A 122 -38.02 23.62 5.71
C GLN A 122 -37.01 24.58 5.08
N TYR A 123 -35.71 24.29 5.24
CA TYR A 123 -34.63 25.05 4.60
C TYR A 123 -34.71 24.99 3.07
N VAL A 124 -34.88 23.79 2.49
CA VAL A 124 -35.00 23.62 1.03
C VAL A 124 -36.26 24.28 0.50
N ARG A 125 -37.38 24.22 1.24
CA ARG A 125 -38.62 24.91 0.87
C ARG A 125 -38.41 26.43 0.80
N ARG A 126 -37.80 27.03 1.83
CA ARG A 126 -37.48 28.47 1.88
C ARG A 126 -36.54 28.89 0.75
N LEU A 127 -35.52 28.09 0.44
CA LEU A 127 -34.60 28.39 -0.66
C LEU A 127 -35.26 28.39 -2.04
N ARG A 128 -36.34 27.63 -2.20
CA ARG A 128 -37.10 27.50 -3.45
C ARG A 128 -38.30 28.43 -3.53
N GLU A 129 -38.60 29.20 -2.48
CA GLU A 129 -39.62 30.24 -2.53
C GLU A 129 -39.14 31.37 -3.46
N GLY A 130 -39.94 31.71 -4.47
CA GLY A 130 -39.61 32.73 -5.48
C GLY A 130 -38.85 32.21 -6.71
N TRP A 131 -38.68 30.90 -6.85
CA TRP A 131 -38.22 30.26 -8.10
C TRP A 131 -39.43 29.90 -8.98
N GLU A 132 -40.26 30.90 -9.34
CA GLU A 132 -41.15 30.84 -10.50
C GLU A 132 -40.43 31.43 -11.73
#